data_AF-A0A1F5Z0I7-F1
#
_entry.id   AF-A0A1F5Z0I7-F1
#
_cell.length_a   1.000
_cell.length_b   1.000
_cell.length_c   1.000
_cell.angle_alpha   90.00
_cell.angle_beta   90.00
_cell.angle_gamma   90.00
#
_symmetry.space_group_name_H-M   'P 1'
#
loop_
_entity.id
_entity.type
_entity.pdbx_description
1 polymer ?
#
loop_
_entity_poly.entity_id
_entity_poly.type
_entity_poly.pdbx_seq_one_letter_code
_entity_poly.pdbx_strand_id
1 'polypeptide(L)'
;MKNLRFSLIFIGVFGLILLILKLFPPPGSNQPAFRIVRMQITSSAFENNDIIPVKYTCDGETVSPPLTFTDIPKTAVSLSLVVEDPDAPNGTFTHLNLSGIPADKTGFDEGELSDFIPPCPPSGTHRYRFILRALNDKGAQISQSILTGLYSAQ
;
A
#
# COMPACT_ATOMS: atom_id res chain seq x y z
N MET A 1 53.18 33.98 -29.94
CA MET A 1 53.48 34.58 -28.61
C MET A 1 52.78 35.93 -28.47
N LYS A 2 51.55 35.97 -27.92
CA LYS A 2 50.88 37.20 -27.43
C LYS A 2 49.97 36.87 -26.25
N ASN A 3 50.59 36.87 -25.07
CA ASN A 3 50.16 37.41 -23.77
C ASN A 3 48.67 37.28 -23.38
N LEU A 4 48.43 36.31 -22.50
CA LEU A 4 47.20 36.09 -21.74
C LEU A 4 47.03 37.17 -20.67
N ARG A 5 46.04 38.04 -20.82
CA ARG A 5 45.61 38.99 -19.78
C ARG A 5 44.42 38.39 -19.04
N PHE A 6 44.67 37.70 -17.93
CA PHE A 6 43.62 37.33 -16.98
C PHE A 6 43.08 38.59 -16.32
N SER A 7 41.85 38.95 -16.67
CA SER A 7 41.12 40.08 -16.10
C SER A 7 40.80 39.80 -14.63
N LEU A 8 41.24 40.68 -13.73
CA LEU A 8 41.00 40.67 -12.27
C LEU A 8 39.50 40.64 -11.87
N ILE A 9 38.59 40.80 -12.83
CA ILE A 9 37.14 40.83 -12.62
C ILE A 9 36.59 39.42 -12.27
N PHE A 10 37.21 38.34 -12.76
CA PHE A 10 36.70 36.98 -12.52
C PHE A 10 36.99 36.45 -11.10
N ILE A 11 38.04 36.95 -10.43
CA ILE A 11 38.41 36.51 -9.08
C ILE A 11 37.42 37.06 -8.04
N GLY A 12 36.92 38.28 -8.24
CA GLY A 12 35.98 38.93 -7.31
C GLY A 12 34.59 38.29 -7.27
N VAL A 13 34.03 37.91 -8.43
CA VAL A 13 32.69 37.29 -8.51
C VAL A 13 32.72 35.86 -7.96
N PHE A 14 33.77 35.10 -8.25
CA PHE A 14 33.92 33.73 -7.72
C PHE A 14 34.17 33.73 -6.20
N GLY A 15 34.98 34.68 -5.71
CA GLY A 15 35.18 34.90 -4.28
C GLY A 15 33.91 35.30 -3.54
N LEU A 16 33.07 36.15 -4.14
CA LEU A 16 31.79 36.57 -3.55
C LEU A 16 30.75 35.44 -3.54
N ILE A 17 30.67 34.61 -4.59
CA ILE A 17 29.80 33.42 -4.62
C ILE A 17 30.23 32.41 -3.56
N LEU A 18 31.52 32.15 -3.41
CA LEU A 18 32.04 31.28 -2.35
C LEU A 18 31.83 31.85 -0.95
N LEU A 19 31.80 33.18 -0.79
CA LEU A 19 31.46 33.85 0.47
C LEU A 19 29.96 33.72 0.80
N ILE A 20 29.07 33.88 -0.20
CA ILE A 20 27.62 33.69 -0.03
C ILE A 20 27.29 32.25 0.32
N LEU A 21 27.94 31.26 -0.30
CA LEU A 21 27.77 29.83 0.04
C LEU A 21 28.26 29.47 1.45
N LYS A 22 29.20 30.23 2.03
CA LYS A 22 29.65 30.07 3.43
C LYS A 22 28.73 30.75 4.43
N LEU A 23 28.08 31.85 4.05
CA LEU A 23 27.15 32.61 4.91
C LEU A 23 25.73 32.03 4.93
N PHE A 24 25.36 31.30 3.87
CA PHE A 24 24.10 30.58 3.77
C PHE A 24 24.40 29.09 3.53
N PRO A 25 24.74 28.32 4.57
CA PRO A 25 24.76 26.87 4.44
C PRO A 25 23.42 26.41 3.84
N PRO A 26 23.40 25.43 2.93
CA PRO A 26 22.14 24.89 2.42
C PRO A 26 21.30 24.50 3.63
N PRO A 27 20.00 24.85 3.67
CA PRO A 27 19.16 24.57 4.82
C PRO A 27 19.38 23.11 5.20
N GLY A 28 19.93 22.89 6.41
CA GLY A 28 20.29 21.58 6.90
C GLY A 28 19.07 20.67 6.77
N SER A 29 19.29 19.46 6.25
CA SER A 29 18.29 18.43 5.98
C SER A 29 17.69 17.82 7.26
N ASN A 30 17.41 18.65 8.27
CA ASN A 30 16.71 18.29 9.51
C ASN A 30 15.24 18.76 9.43
N GLN A 31 14.63 18.68 8.25
CA GLN A 31 13.17 18.61 8.17
C GLN A 31 12.82 17.18 8.58
N PRO A 32 11.97 16.96 9.60
CA PRO A 32 11.41 15.63 9.80
C PRO A 32 10.77 15.22 8.48
N ALA A 33 11.24 14.10 7.90
CA ALA A 33 10.64 13.57 6.69
C ALA A 33 9.14 13.46 6.95
N PHE A 34 8.33 14.23 6.21
CA PHE A 34 6.89 14.17 6.33
C PHE A 34 6.48 12.73 5.98
N ARG A 35 6.22 11.91 7.01
CA ARG A 35 5.88 10.50 6.82
C ARG A 35 4.49 10.48 6.21
N ILE A 36 4.43 10.22 4.92
CA ILE A 36 3.17 9.88 4.25
C ILE A 36 2.74 8.53 4.85
N VAL A 37 1.95 8.59 5.91
CA VAL A 37 1.32 7.41 6.48
C VAL A 37 0.27 6.94 5.47
N ARG A 38 0.44 5.74 4.95
CA ARG A 38 -0.49 5.12 4.01
C ARG A 38 -1.28 4.06 4.74
N MET A 39 -2.59 4.07 4.52
CA MET A 39 -3.50 3.02 4.97
C MET A 39 -2.93 1.63 4.68
N GLN A 40 -3.08 0.72 5.63
CA GLN A 40 -2.65 -0.67 5.50
C GLN A 40 -3.81 -1.63 5.72
N ILE A 41 -3.75 -2.76 5.01
CA ILE A 41 -4.47 -3.99 5.34
C ILE A 41 -3.42 -5.07 5.62
N THR A 42 -3.60 -5.80 6.72
CA THR A 42 -2.72 -6.88 7.16
C THR A 42 -3.54 -8.04 7.69
N SER A 43 -2.92 -9.20 7.85
CA SER A 43 -3.50 -10.36 8.52
C SER A 43 -2.48 -10.89 9.53
N SER A 44 -2.94 -11.38 10.68
CA SER A 44 -2.09 -12.14 11.60
C SER A 44 -1.84 -13.58 11.14
N ALA A 45 -2.56 -14.04 10.11
CA ALA A 45 -2.47 -15.40 9.60
C ALA A 45 -1.38 -15.58 8.53
N PHE A 46 -1.05 -14.52 7.77
CA PHE A 46 -0.06 -14.57 6.69
C PHE A 46 0.47 -13.17 6.36
N GLU A 47 1.72 -13.11 5.89
CA GLU A 47 2.33 -11.87 5.40
C GLU A 47 1.99 -11.60 3.92
N ASN A 48 2.28 -10.38 3.47
CA ASN A 48 2.03 -10.01 2.07
C ASN A 48 2.93 -10.79 1.10
N ASN A 49 2.29 -11.46 0.14
CA ASN A 49 2.85 -12.42 -0.83
C ASN A 49 3.32 -13.74 -0.20
N ASP A 50 2.85 -14.08 0.99
CA ASP A 50 3.12 -15.37 1.62
C ASP A 50 1.94 -16.34 1.43
N ILE A 51 2.14 -17.59 1.85
CA ILE A 51 1.15 -18.67 1.75
C ILE A 51 -0.03 -18.41 2.70
N ILE A 52 -1.25 -18.50 2.17
CA ILE A 52 -2.47 -18.53 2.97
C ILE A 52 -2.57 -19.90 3.66
N PRO A 53 -2.71 -19.96 5.00
CA PRO A 53 -2.87 -21.22 5.71
C PRO A 53 -4.10 -22.00 5.21
N VAL A 54 -3.95 -23.32 5.10
CA VAL A 54 -4.99 -24.25 4.61
C VAL A 54 -6.34 -24.05 5.31
N LYS A 55 -6.33 -23.67 6.58
CA LYS A 55 -7.55 -23.35 7.35
C LYS A 55 -8.51 -22.41 6.62
N TYR A 56 -7.98 -21.44 5.85
CA TYR A 56 -8.76 -20.40 5.17
C TYR A 56 -9.11 -20.75 3.72
N THR A 57 -8.84 -21.97 3.27
CA THR A 57 -9.03 -22.41 1.88
C THR A 57 -10.10 -23.50 1.79
N CYS A 58 -10.43 -23.94 0.58
CA CYS A 58 -11.41 -25.02 0.37
C CYS A 58 -10.97 -26.38 0.93
N ASP A 59 -9.67 -26.55 1.23
CA ASP A 59 -9.12 -27.77 1.82
C ASP A 59 -9.14 -27.76 3.36
N GLY A 60 -9.59 -26.67 3.98
CA GLY A 60 -9.61 -26.49 5.43
C GLY A 60 -11.00 -26.20 6.00
N GLU A 61 -11.07 -25.27 6.95
CA GLU A 61 -12.29 -24.92 7.67
C GLU A 61 -13.19 -23.94 6.89
N THR A 62 -12.71 -23.42 5.75
CA THR A 62 -13.45 -22.51 4.86
C THR A 62 -13.90 -21.19 5.51
N VAL A 63 -13.23 -20.79 6.60
CA VAL A 63 -13.47 -19.50 7.28
C VAL A 63 -12.63 -18.38 6.65
N SER A 64 -13.07 -17.13 6.77
CA SER A 64 -12.28 -15.97 6.34
C SER A 64 -11.10 -15.69 7.28
N PRO A 65 -9.93 -15.25 6.76
CA PRO A 65 -8.79 -14.92 7.60
C PRO A 65 -9.05 -13.64 8.41
N PRO A 66 -8.43 -13.49 9.58
CA PRO A 66 -8.49 -12.24 10.34
C PRO A 66 -7.80 -11.12 9.54
N LEU A 67 -8.42 -9.95 9.48
CA LEU A 67 -7.90 -8.77 8.77
C LEU A 67 -7.79 -7.59 9.73
N THR A 68 -6.73 -6.81 9.61
CA THR A 68 -6.51 -5.59 10.40
C THR A 68 -6.25 -4.41 9.47
N PHE A 69 -6.92 -3.30 9.74
CA PHE A 69 -6.81 -2.04 9.01
C PHE A 69 -6.15 -0.99 9.88
N THR A 70 -5.12 -0.32 9.36
CA THR A 70 -4.46 0.78 10.05
C THR A 70 -4.37 2.00 9.16
N ASP A 71 -4.18 3.16 9.79
CA ASP A 71 -3.87 4.41 9.11
C ASP A 71 -4.93 4.82 8.06
N ILE A 72 -6.20 4.54 8.34
CA ILE A 72 -7.32 4.97 7.52
C ILE A 72 -7.33 6.51 7.47
N PRO A 73 -7.42 7.13 6.27
CA PRO A 73 -7.45 8.59 6.17
C PRO A 73 -8.62 9.19 6.97
N LYS A 74 -8.35 10.22 7.75
CA LYS A 74 -9.40 10.91 8.56
C LYS A 74 -10.54 11.51 7.73
N THR A 75 -10.32 11.73 6.43
CA THR A 75 -11.31 12.23 5.49
C THR A 75 -12.13 11.11 4.84
N ALA A 76 -11.87 9.85 5.16
CA ALA A 76 -12.69 8.72 4.72
C ALA A 76 -14.01 8.72 5.49
N VAL A 77 -15.11 8.45 4.77
CA VAL A 77 -16.44 8.26 5.36
C VAL A 77 -16.85 6.79 5.33
N SER A 78 -16.28 6.01 4.40
CA SER A 78 -16.53 4.58 4.28
C SER A 78 -15.32 3.85 3.67
N LEU A 79 -15.31 2.53 3.83
CA LEU A 79 -14.37 1.63 3.20
C LEU A 79 -15.11 0.64 2.27
N SER A 80 -14.36 0.07 1.34
CA SER A 80 -14.74 -1.16 0.65
C SER A 80 -13.61 -2.17 0.68
N LEU A 81 -13.98 -3.45 0.73
CA LEU A 81 -13.08 -4.59 0.70
C LEU A 81 -13.50 -5.49 -0.45
N VAL A 82 -12.58 -5.72 -1.39
CA VAL A 82 -12.75 -6.69 -2.46
C VAL A 82 -11.66 -7.74 -2.32
N VAL A 83 -12.04 -9.02 -2.39
CA VAL A 83 -11.07 -10.11 -2.53
C VAL A 83 -11.19 -10.68 -3.92
N GLU A 84 -10.09 -10.70 -4.66
CA GLU A 84 -10.07 -11.18 -6.04
C GLU A 84 -8.91 -12.14 -6.32
N ASP A 85 -9.14 -13.08 -7.22
CA ASP A 85 -8.16 -13.98 -7.80
C ASP A 85 -7.98 -13.62 -9.29
N PRO A 86 -6.92 -12.87 -9.66
CA PRO A 86 -6.65 -12.52 -11.05
C PRO A 86 -6.07 -13.70 -11.86
N ASP A 87 -5.73 -14.81 -11.22
CA ASP A 87 -5.12 -15.98 -11.84
C ASP A 87 -6.16 -17.07 -12.20
N ALA A 88 -7.44 -16.83 -11.87
CA ALA A 88 -8.54 -17.74 -12.20
C ALA A 88 -8.65 -18.00 -13.73
N PRO A 89 -9.00 -19.23 -14.16
CA PRO A 89 -8.86 -19.65 -15.56
C PRO A 89 -9.64 -18.83 -16.60
N ASN A 90 -10.73 -18.18 -16.18
CA ASN A 90 -11.64 -17.42 -17.04
C ASN A 90 -11.56 -15.90 -16.78
N GLY A 91 -10.41 -15.43 -16.30
CA GLY A 91 -10.20 -14.05 -15.85
C GLY A 91 -10.51 -13.89 -14.36
N THR A 92 -10.41 -12.65 -13.88
CA THR A 92 -10.50 -12.35 -12.44
C THR A 92 -11.78 -12.86 -11.80
N PHE A 93 -11.64 -13.70 -10.77
CA PHE A 93 -12.75 -14.16 -9.94
C PHE A 93 -12.85 -13.33 -8.65
N THR A 94 -14.06 -12.93 -8.27
CA THR A 94 -14.29 -12.16 -7.03
C THR A 94 -14.75 -13.10 -5.91
N HIS A 95 -13.91 -13.24 -4.88
CA HIS A 95 -14.16 -14.06 -3.70
C HIS A 95 -15.00 -13.35 -2.63
N LEU A 96 -14.94 -12.02 -2.60
CA LEU A 96 -15.71 -11.17 -1.70
C LEU A 96 -15.84 -9.78 -2.30
N ASN A 97 -17.00 -9.15 -2.13
CA ASN A 97 -17.21 -7.74 -2.44
C ASN A 97 -18.09 -7.09 -1.38
N LEU A 98 -17.45 -6.34 -0.48
CA LEU A 98 -18.10 -5.64 0.62
C LEU A 98 -17.90 -4.14 0.47
N SER A 99 -18.98 -3.38 0.59
CA SER A 99 -18.98 -1.92 0.47
C SER A 99 -19.75 -1.29 1.62
N GLY A 100 -19.48 -0.01 1.91
CA GLY A 100 -20.18 0.70 2.98
C GLY A 100 -19.70 0.33 4.38
N ILE A 101 -18.49 -0.24 4.50
CA ILE A 101 -17.86 -0.52 5.79
C ILE A 101 -17.60 0.83 6.49
N PRO A 102 -17.96 1.01 7.77
CA PRO A 102 -17.66 2.22 8.51
C PRO A 102 -16.16 2.56 8.50
N ALA A 103 -15.81 3.84 8.34
CA ALA A 103 -14.40 4.27 8.27
C ALA A 103 -13.62 4.09 9.59
N ASP A 104 -14.31 3.85 10.70
CA ASP A 104 -13.72 3.55 12.01
C ASP A 104 -13.57 2.04 12.29
N LYS A 105 -14.08 1.16 11.41
CA LYS A 105 -13.86 -0.29 11.50
C LYS A 105 -12.38 -0.59 11.31
N THR A 106 -11.78 -1.28 12.28
CA THR A 106 -10.33 -1.56 12.30
C THR A 106 -9.94 -2.92 11.72
N GLY A 107 -10.90 -3.65 11.13
CA GLY A 107 -10.65 -5.00 10.63
C GLY A 107 -11.86 -5.91 10.75
N PHE A 108 -11.62 -7.19 10.48
CA PHE A 108 -12.56 -8.29 10.63
C PHE A 108 -11.89 -9.41 11.41
N ASP A 109 -12.62 -9.96 12.39
CA ASP A 109 -12.17 -11.16 13.08
C ASP A 109 -12.24 -12.37 12.15
N GLU A 110 -11.54 -13.43 12.52
CA GLU A 110 -11.59 -14.70 11.80
C GLU A 110 -13.04 -15.18 11.65
N GLY A 111 -13.44 -15.54 10.44
CA GLY A 111 -14.79 -16.02 10.14
C GLY A 111 -15.89 -14.95 10.16
N GLU A 112 -15.57 -13.67 10.40
CA GLU A 112 -16.58 -12.59 10.43
C GLU A 112 -17.17 -12.30 9.03
N LEU A 113 -16.41 -12.58 7.96
CA LEU A 113 -16.86 -12.38 6.56
C LEU A 113 -17.60 -13.63 6.06
N SER A 114 -18.92 -13.69 6.30
CA SER A 114 -19.76 -14.86 5.98
C SER A 114 -19.88 -15.19 4.49
N ASP A 115 -19.82 -14.17 3.63
CA ASP A 115 -19.98 -14.32 2.18
C ASP A 115 -18.63 -14.57 1.46
N PHE A 116 -17.55 -14.80 2.23
CA PHE A 116 -16.23 -15.08 1.70
C PHE A 116 -16.19 -16.46 1.05
N ILE A 117 -15.90 -16.50 -0.25
CA ILE A 117 -15.63 -17.74 -0.97
C ILE A 117 -14.14 -18.08 -0.76
N PRO A 118 -13.79 -19.25 -0.21
CA PRO A 118 -12.39 -19.57 0.07
C PRO A 118 -11.56 -19.83 -1.21
N PRO A 119 -10.23 -19.57 -1.18
CA PRO A 119 -9.29 -20.02 -2.21
C PRO A 119 -9.45 -21.50 -2.56
N CYS A 120 -9.60 -21.79 -3.85
CA CYS A 120 -9.72 -23.15 -4.37
C CYS A 120 -9.24 -23.21 -5.83
N PRO A 121 -7.95 -22.97 -6.09
CA PRO A 121 -7.44 -22.93 -7.45
C PRO A 121 -7.52 -24.35 -8.07
N PRO A 122 -7.93 -24.49 -9.34
CA PRO A 122 -8.03 -25.81 -9.97
C PRO A 122 -6.65 -26.42 -10.31
N SER A 123 -5.60 -25.59 -10.39
CA SER A 123 -4.22 -26.03 -10.62
C SER A 123 -3.24 -24.90 -10.32
N GLY A 124 -1.98 -25.24 -10.07
CA GLY A 124 -0.92 -24.24 -9.89
C GLY A 124 -1.11 -23.37 -8.64
N THR A 125 -0.36 -22.27 -8.58
CA THR A 125 -0.43 -21.29 -7.50
C THR A 125 -1.17 -20.05 -7.98
N HIS A 126 -2.21 -19.66 -7.25
CA HIS A 126 -2.97 -18.44 -7.51
C HIS A 126 -2.67 -17.39 -6.43
N ARG A 127 -2.87 -16.11 -6.79
CA ARG A 127 -2.77 -14.96 -5.90
C ARG A 127 -4.17 -14.51 -5.51
N TYR A 128 -4.38 -14.27 -4.23
CA TYR A 128 -5.64 -13.74 -3.70
C TYR A 128 -5.37 -12.35 -3.14
N ARG A 129 -5.94 -11.33 -3.76
CA ARG A 129 -5.71 -9.92 -3.44
C ARG A 129 -6.86 -9.38 -2.60
N PHE A 130 -6.57 -9.05 -1.36
CA PHE A 130 -7.44 -8.34 -0.44
C PHE A 130 -7.22 -6.84 -0.61
N ILE A 131 -8.13 -6.19 -1.34
CA ILE A 131 -8.04 -4.80 -1.76
C ILE A 131 -8.95 -3.96 -0.85
N LEU A 132 -8.33 -3.19 0.05
CA LEU A 132 -9.01 -2.23 0.91
C LEU A 132 -8.95 -0.84 0.27
N ARG A 133 -10.10 -0.18 0.16
CA ARG A 133 -10.23 1.19 -0.37
C ARG A 133 -10.91 2.07 0.66
N ALA A 134 -10.44 3.30 0.79
CA ALA A 134 -11.12 4.34 1.56
C ALA A 134 -11.77 5.35 0.62
N LEU A 135 -13.04 5.69 0.89
CA LEU A 135 -13.84 6.60 0.08
C LEU A 135 -14.23 7.84 0.89
N ASN A 136 -14.27 9.00 0.23
CA ASN A 136 -14.76 10.24 0.83
C ASN A 136 -16.30 10.38 0.69
N ASP A 137 -16.84 11.49 1.18
CA ASP A 137 -18.25 11.88 1.13
C ASP A 137 -18.87 11.91 -0.27
N LYS A 138 -18.04 12.04 -1.31
CA LYS A 138 -18.44 12.00 -2.72
C LYS A 138 -18.32 10.62 -3.35
N GLY A 139 -17.95 9.59 -2.58
CA GLY A 139 -17.68 8.24 -3.07
C GLY A 139 -16.40 8.13 -3.89
N ALA A 140 -15.50 9.12 -3.85
CA ALA A 140 -14.22 9.04 -4.54
C ALA A 140 -13.20 8.27 -3.68
N GLN A 141 -12.46 7.35 -4.31
CA GLN A 141 -11.35 6.65 -3.65
C GLN A 141 -10.22 7.65 -3.33
N ILE A 142 -9.86 7.73 -2.05
CA ILE A 142 -8.80 8.62 -1.55
C ILE A 142 -7.56 7.87 -1.05
N SER A 143 -7.69 6.56 -0.80
CA SER A 143 -6.58 5.69 -0.45
C SER A 143 -6.89 4.24 -0.83
N GLN A 144 -5.85 3.44 -1.03
CA GLN A 144 -5.94 2.01 -1.28
C GLN A 144 -4.77 1.28 -0.66
N SER A 145 -5.03 0.09 -0.14
CA SER A 145 -4.03 -0.86 0.31
C SER A 145 -4.37 -2.27 -0.18
N ILE A 146 -3.36 -3.10 -0.39
CA ILE A 146 -3.53 -4.46 -0.91
C ILE A 146 -2.66 -5.41 -0.09
N LEU A 147 -3.30 -6.43 0.48
CA LEU A 147 -2.65 -7.63 1.02
C LEU A 147 -2.84 -8.75 0.01
N THR A 148 -1.76 -9.42 -0.39
CA THR A 148 -1.81 -10.55 -1.31
C THR A 148 -1.44 -11.82 -0.56
N GLY A 149 -2.24 -12.88 -0.67
CA GLY A 149 -1.88 -14.21 -0.19
C GLY A 149 -1.78 -15.19 -1.36
N LEU A 150 -1.00 -16.25 -1.19
CA LEU A 150 -0.79 -17.29 -2.20
C LEU A 150 -1.43 -18.60 -1.74
N TYR A 151 -2.09 -19.30 -2.65
CA TYR A 151 -2.50 -20.68 -2.39
C TYR A 151 -2.31 -21.53 -3.65
N SER A 152 -1.88 -22.77 -3.46
CA SER A 152 -1.67 -23.71 -4.56
C SER A 152 -2.67 -24.85 -4.49
N ALA A 153 -3.11 -25.31 -5.65
CA ALA A 153 -3.84 -26.57 -5.74
C ALA A 153 -2.96 -27.69 -5.17
N GLN A 154 -3.56 -28.59 -4.39
CA GLN A 154 -2.89 -29.79 -3.92
C GLN A 154 -2.68 -30.82 -5.04
#